data_AF-A0A9P0J4P3-F1
#
_entry.id   AF-A0A9P0J4P3-F1
#
_cell.length_a   1.000
_cell.length_b   1.000
_cell.length_c   1.000
_cell.angle_alpha   90.00
_cell.angle_beta   90.00
_cell.angle_gamma   90.00
#
_symmetry.space_group_name_H-M   'P 1'
#
loop_
_entity.id
_entity.type
_entity.pdbx_description
1 polymer ?
#
loop_
_entity_poly.entity_id
_entity_poly.type
_entity_poly.pdbx_seq_one_letter_code
_entity_poly.pdbx_strand_id
1 'polypeptide(L)'
;MKFLILFIFNIFTITISNHIKFIPKLCKAGDPFTVNREKPTINGVLSALVNINKKCLNNYSLLKVKRNGGIVDLEICYDELLLKTIYVKFEIDGISLKQFDSVIIPPLVTQNIHLYPENIECFYTKEHQAALFKYIYNNEDAITDSSFLTEGYLASNSDFSENYKQLGTFFYANITPQWKSINQHAWALIESAIRSYAIYTGRTLEAYAGTHGQALAGGQPLFLTDDGRLPVAAWLWKAVVDRSAGAGIAFVCSNDDPFQEEGTAAARPPCGGPEVCVDGHWDGVATAGKSFCCTLRQLAETFPEAAAALAGVGADVRLLKKPPPPQPPPPTSAESVTAADDDDDDYYEDDVDIDEEAAKDD
;
A
#
# COMPACT_ATOMS: atom_id res chain seq x y z
N MET A 1 -26.18 12.61 -38.06
CA MET A 1 -26.23 11.51 -37.05
C MET A 1 -25.22 11.65 -35.91
N LYS A 2 -23.97 12.12 -36.09
CA LYS A 2 -23.00 12.30 -34.98
C LYS A 2 -23.33 13.43 -33.99
N PHE A 3 -24.09 14.46 -34.38
CA PHE A 3 -24.47 15.57 -33.50
C PHE A 3 -25.64 15.25 -32.55
N LEU A 4 -26.47 14.26 -32.86
CA LEU A 4 -27.64 13.89 -32.05
C LEU A 4 -27.26 12.97 -30.87
N ILE A 5 -26.15 12.22 -30.99
CA ILE A 5 -25.65 11.31 -29.94
C ILE A 5 -25.00 12.08 -28.78
N LEU A 6 -24.33 13.21 -29.06
CA LEU A 6 -23.76 14.09 -28.03
C LEU A 6 -24.82 14.82 -27.20
N PHE A 7 -26.00 15.11 -27.78
CA PHE A 7 -27.08 15.81 -27.08
C PHE A 7 -27.88 14.86 -26.18
N ILE A 8 -28.08 13.61 -26.59
CA ILE A 8 -28.76 12.58 -25.78
C ILE A 8 -27.88 12.16 -24.59
N PHE A 9 -26.55 12.05 -24.74
CA PHE A 9 -25.65 11.82 -23.60
C PHE A 9 -25.65 12.98 -22.60
N ASN A 10 -25.77 14.23 -23.06
CA ASN A 10 -25.78 15.42 -22.18
C ASN A 10 -27.07 15.54 -21.35
N ILE A 11 -28.23 15.22 -21.93
CA ILE A 11 -29.51 15.28 -21.20
C ILE A 11 -29.64 14.11 -20.21
N PHE A 12 -29.14 12.91 -20.57
CA PHE A 12 -29.11 11.78 -19.65
C PHE A 12 -28.14 12.00 -18.48
N THR A 13 -26.96 12.59 -18.71
CA THR A 13 -26.03 12.95 -17.61
C THR A 13 -26.57 14.08 -16.73
N ILE A 14 -27.26 15.09 -17.27
CA ILE A 14 -27.83 16.17 -16.45
C ILE A 14 -28.99 15.69 -15.57
N THR A 15 -29.81 14.77 -16.06
CA THR A 15 -30.98 14.26 -15.31
C THR A 15 -30.55 13.30 -14.19
N ILE A 16 -29.53 12.48 -14.43
CA ILE A 16 -28.90 11.64 -13.40
C ILE A 16 -28.12 12.51 -12.39
N SER A 17 -27.38 13.52 -12.86
CA SER A 17 -26.62 14.46 -12.01
C SER A 17 -27.51 15.22 -11.02
N ASN A 18 -28.74 15.58 -11.38
CA ASN A 18 -29.65 16.27 -10.45
C ASN A 18 -30.35 15.33 -9.46
N HIS A 19 -30.54 14.05 -9.77
CA HIS A 19 -31.04 13.05 -8.79
C HIS A 19 -29.95 12.62 -7.80
N ILE A 20 -28.70 12.52 -8.25
CA ILE A 20 -27.56 12.21 -7.39
C ILE A 20 -27.31 13.32 -6.34
N LYS A 21 -27.56 14.58 -6.70
CA LYS A 21 -27.45 15.74 -5.77
C LYS A 21 -28.29 15.63 -4.50
N PHE A 22 -29.29 14.74 -4.43
CA PHE A 22 -30.19 14.58 -3.29
C PHE A 22 -29.99 13.29 -2.50
N ILE A 23 -28.94 12.51 -2.78
CA ILE A 23 -28.65 11.28 -2.03
C ILE A 23 -27.86 11.67 -0.77
N PRO A 24 -28.45 11.63 0.44
CA PRO A 24 -27.82 12.22 1.63
C PRO A 24 -26.54 11.52 2.07
N LYS A 25 -26.34 10.28 1.63
CA LYS A 25 -25.22 9.41 2.01
C LYS A 25 -24.01 9.52 1.09
N LEU A 26 -24.16 10.14 -0.09
CA LEU A 26 -23.04 10.36 -0.99
C LEU A 26 -22.30 11.63 -0.58
N CYS A 27 -21.08 11.47 -0.09
CA CYS A 27 -20.06 12.52 -0.07
C CYS A 27 -19.94 13.16 -1.45
N LYS A 28 -19.77 14.48 -1.51
CA LYS A 28 -19.58 15.22 -2.76
C LYS A 28 -18.20 15.83 -2.85
N ALA A 29 -17.75 15.92 -4.10
CA ALA A 29 -16.66 16.77 -4.50
C ALA A 29 -16.79 18.19 -3.91
N GLY A 30 -15.79 18.61 -3.10
CA GLY A 30 -15.78 19.94 -2.49
C GLY A 30 -16.66 20.12 -1.25
N ASP A 31 -17.25 19.04 -0.71
CA ASP A 31 -17.87 19.10 0.61
C ASP A 31 -16.82 19.56 1.65
N PRO A 32 -17.11 20.62 2.43
CA PRO A 32 -16.13 21.18 3.35
C PRO A 32 -15.81 20.16 4.45
N PHE A 33 -14.52 19.86 4.59
CA PHE A 33 -14.04 19.04 5.69
C PHE A 33 -14.22 19.80 7.02
N THR A 34 -14.94 19.21 7.97
CA THR A 34 -15.08 19.74 9.33
C THR A 34 -14.81 18.62 10.32
N VAL A 35 -13.78 18.77 11.15
CA VAL A 35 -13.58 17.91 12.33
C VAL A 35 -14.14 18.68 13.52
N ASN A 36 -15.13 18.13 14.21
CA ASN A 36 -15.74 18.77 15.39
C ASN A 36 -16.21 20.23 15.19
N ARG A 37 -16.69 20.57 13.98
CA ARG A 37 -17.13 21.94 13.58
C ARG A 37 -16.03 23.01 13.59
N GLU A 38 -14.76 22.62 13.74
CA GLU A 38 -13.63 23.52 13.58
C GLU A 38 -12.88 23.23 12.28
N LYS A 39 -12.36 24.29 11.63
CA LYS A 39 -11.37 24.12 10.57
C LYS A 39 -10.05 23.71 11.25
N PRO A 40 -9.46 22.55 10.93
CA PRO A 40 -8.24 22.12 11.58
C PRO A 40 -7.13 23.16 11.35
N THR A 41 -6.52 23.64 12.42
CA THR A 41 -5.37 24.55 12.36
C THR A 41 -4.08 23.75 12.44
N ILE A 42 -3.21 23.96 11.45
CA ILE A 42 -1.98 23.21 11.16
C ILE A 42 -0.82 23.73 12.04
N ASN A 43 -0.95 23.71 13.35
CA ASN A 43 0.18 24.00 14.22
C ASN A 43 0.95 22.71 14.51
N GLY A 44 2.12 22.54 13.89
CA GLY A 44 3.07 21.46 14.24
C GLY A 44 3.36 20.41 13.15
N VAL A 45 2.84 20.56 11.93
CA VAL A 45 3.18 19.64 10.83
C VAL A 45 4.64 19.84 10.41
N LEU A 46 5.49 18.85 10.68
CA LEU A 46 6.92 18.86 10.31
C LEU A 46 7.15 18.68 8.78
N SER A 47 6.15 18.20 8.04
CA SER A 47 6.26 17.80 6.62
C SER A 47 5.10 18.32 5.77
N ALA A 48 5.37 19.02 4.66
CA ALA A 48 4.36 19.52 3.72
C ALA A 48 4.55 18.87 2.34
N LEU A 49 3.46 18.47 1.67
CA LEU A 49 3.51 18.05 0.28
C LEU A 49 3.54 19.28 -0.62
N VAL A 50 4.59 19.39 -1.43
CA VAL A 50 4.83 20.55 -2.28
C VAL A 50 4.81 20.13 -3.75
N ASN A 51 4.12 20.91 -4.58
CA ASN A 51 4.29 20.84 -6.02
C ASN A 51 5.62 21.52 -6.37
N ILE A 52 6.52 20.80 -7.02
CA ILE A 52 7.85 21.33 -7.37
C ILE A 52 7.90 21.99 -8.76
N ASN A 53 6.73 22.25 -9.37
CA ASN A 53 6.56 22.84 -10.71
C ASN A 53 7.29 22.06 -11.81
N LYS A 54 7.44 20.75 -11.61
CA LYS A 54 7.94 19.80 -12.62
C LYS A 54 6.84 18.86 -13.04
N LYS A 55 6.98 18.34 -14.25
CA LYS A 55 6.08 17.32 -14.80
C LYS A 55 6.73 15.95 -14.79
N CYS A 56 5.90 14.93 -14.63
CA CYS A 56 6.24 13.53 -14.75
C CYS A 56 5.31 12.88 -15.78
N LEU A 57 5.81 11.88 -16.51
CA LEU A 57 5.09 11.24 -17.63
C LEU A 57 4.42 12.27 -18.57
N ASN A 58 5.20 13.30 -18.95
CA ASN A 58 4.86 14.46 -19.80
C ASN A 58 3.89 15.50 -19.21
N ASN A 59 2.81 15.13 -18.55
CA ASN A 59 1.72 16.07 -18.19
C ASN A 59 1.30 16.07 -16.72
N TYR A 60 1.64 15.04 -15.94
CA TYR A 60 1.27 14.93 -14.53
C TYR A 60 2.18 15.74 -13.63
N SER A 61 1.68 16.14 -12.47
CA SER A 61 2.46 16.94 -11.53
C SER A 61 3.39 16.07 -10.71
N LEU A 62 4.63 16.53 -10.56
CA LEU A 62 5.58 15.93 -9.64
C LEU A 62 5.49 16.63 -8.29
N LEU A 63 5.12 15.88 -7.27
CA LEU A 63 5.01 16.35 -5.90
C LEU A 63 6.14 15.75 -5.06
N LYS A 64 6.53 16.44 -3.99
CA LYS A 64 7.50 15.94 -3.02
C LYS A 64 7.11 16.29 -1.60
N VAL A 65 7.44 15.44 -0.64
CA VAL A 65 7.32 15.80 0.77
C VAL A 65 8.51 16.69 1.17
N LYS A 66 8.25 17.83 1.78
CA LYS A 66 9.25 18.82 2.22
C LYS A 66 9.19 19.01 3.73
N ARG A 67 10.34 19.10 4.38
CA ARG A 67 10.50 19.42 5.81
C ARG A 67 11.29 20.72 5.99
N ASN A 68 11.20 21.34 7.16
CA ASN A 68 12.14 22.39 7.59
C ASN A 68 13.59 21.85 7.53
N GLY A 69 14.36 22.29 6.53
CA GLY A 69 15.73 21.85 6.27
C GLY A 69 15.95 21.08 4.96
N GLY A 70 14.91 20.71 4.20
CA GLY A 70 15.09 20.04 2.91
C GLY A 70 13.87 19.33 2.33
N ILE A 71 14.06 18.70 1.19
CA ILE A 71 13.08 17.82 0.53
C ILE A 71 13.36 16.38 0.97
N VAL A 72 12.31 15.63 1.28
CA VAL A 72 12.35 14.21 1.62
C VAL A 72 12.33 13.39 0.32
N ASP A 73 12.99 12.23 0.34
CA ASP A 73 12.98 11.24 -0.73
C ASP A 73 11.65 10.46 -0.78
N LEU A 74 10.54 11.20 -0.90
CA LEU A 74 9.25 10.68 -1.34
C LEU A 74 8.76 11.58 -2.47
N GLU A 75 8.95 11.11 -3.70
CA GLU A 75 8.47 11.75 -4.91
C GLU A 75 7.17 11.08 -5.38
N ILE A 76 6.18 11.87 -5.77
CA ILE A 76 4.87 11.37 -6.18
C ILE A 76 4.54 11.96 -7.54
N CYS A 77 4.35 11.12 -8.55
CA CYS A 77 3.80 11.50 -9.83
C CYS A 77 2.28 11.40 -9.81
N TYR A 78 1.60 12.51 -10.04
CA TYR A 78 0.21 12.63 -9.65
C TYR A 78 -0.66 13.34 -10.70
N ASP A 79 -1.80 12.72 -11.00
CA ASP A 79 -2.85 13.30 -11.80
C ASP A 79 -3.81 14.07 -10.89
N GLU A 80 -3.65 15.39 -10.85
CA GLU A 80 -4.50 16.29 -10.06
C GLU A 80 -5.95 16.35 -10.55
N LEU A 81 -6.22 16.01 -11.82
CA LEU A 81 -7.57 16.04 -12.37
C LEU A 81 -8.37 14.81 -11.94
N LEU A 82 -7.74 13.64 -12.00
CA LEU A 82 -8.36 12.37 -11.61
C LEU A 82 -8.14 12.00 -10.15
N LEU A 83 -7.35 12.76 -9.41
CA LEU A 83 -6.92 12.43 -8.05
C LEU A 83 -6.21 11.07 -7.99
N LYS A 84 -5.39 10.76 -8.99
CA LYS A 84 -4.77 9.44 -9.20
C LYS A 84 -3.25 9.51 -9.07
N THR A 85 -2.69 8.61 -8.25
CA THR A 85 -1.25 8.38 -8.19
C THR A 85 -0.78 7.50 -9.33
N ILE A 86 0.11 8.04 -10.16
CA ILE A 86 0.71 7.34 -11.30
C ILE A 86 1.82 6.42 -10.78
N TYR A 87 2.76 7.01 -10.04
CA TYR A 87 3.80 6.28 -9.31
C TYR A 87 4.31 7.11 -8.13
N VAL A 88 4.97 6.44 -7.20
CA VAL A 88 5.78 7.01 -6.13
C VAL A 88 7.21 6.48 -6.21
N LYS A 89 8.18 7.29 -5.78
CA LYS A 89 9.60 6.92 -5.65
C LYS A 89 10.07 7.25 -4.25
N PHE A 90 10.73 6.31 -3.61
CA PHE A 90 11.23 6.48 -2.25
C PHE A 90 12.39 5.54 -1.93
N GLU A 91 13.01 5.69 -0.77
CA GLU A 91 14.07 4.82 -0.30
C GLU A 91 13.68 4.09 0.98
N ILE A 92 14.09 2.82 1.07
CA ILE A 92 13.92 1.97 2.25
C ILE A 92 15.29 1.69 2.84
N ASP A 93 15.59 2.29 3.99
CA ASP A 93 16.87 2.09 4.68
C ASP A 93 16.78 0.92 5.67
N GLY A 94 17.34 -0.22 5.28
CA GLY A 94 17.37 -1.42 6.10
C GLY A 94 18.12 -1.31 7.42
N ILE A 95 19.18 -0.48 7.49
CA ILE A 95 19.93 -0.28 8.74
C ILE A 95 19.07 0.50 9.73
N SER A 96 18.47 1.59 9.26
CA SER A 96 17.60 2.43 10.08
C SER A 96 16.34 1.67 10.54
N LEU A 97 15.76 0.83 9.69
CA LEU A 97 14.62 -0.02 10.06
C LEU A 97 14.95 -1.14 11.06
N LYS A 98 16.23 -1.54 11.18
CA LYS A 98 16.63 -2.54 12.18
C LYS A 98 16.57 -2.01 13.62
N GLN A 99 16.70 -0.70 13.79
CA GLN A 99 16.67 0.01 15.08
C GLN A 99 15.31 0.66 15.35
N PHE A 100 14.32 0.32 14.53
CA PHE A 100 13.04 0.99 14.49
C PHE A 100 12.00 0.26 15.35
N ASP A 101 11.57 0.91 16.43
CA ASP A 101 10.71 0.28 17.43
C ASP A 101 9.25 0.77 17.39
N SER A 102 8.90 1.81 16.61
CA SER A 102 7.55 2.40 16.67
C SER A 102 7.05 3.03 15.37
N VAL A 103 5.93 2.51 14.87
CA VAL A 103 5.18 3.09 13.74
C VAL A 103 4.28 4.24 14.22
N ILE A 104 4.34 5.37 13.53
CA ILE A 104 3.45 6.51 13.74
C ILE A 104 2.16 6.31 12.97
N ILE A 105 1.06 6.37 13.71
CA ILE A 105 -0.28 6.55 13.17
C ILE A 105 -0.69 8.00 13.52
N PRO A 106 -0.68 8.92 12.54
CA PRO A 106 -1.14 10.27 12.76
C PRO A 106 -2.61 10.25 13.18
N PRO A 107 -3.04 11.15 14.09
CA PRO A 107 -4.46 11.42 14.26
C PRO A 107 -5.09 11.81 12.91
N LEU A 108 -6.35 11.43 12.69
CA LEU A 108 -7.11 11.64 11.44
C LEU A 108 -6.95 13.06 10.84
N VAL A 109 -6.88 14.06 11.72
CA VAL A 109 -6.67 15.48 11.37
C VAL A 109 -5.36 15.75 10.61
N THR A 110 -4.33 14.95 10.84
CA THR A 110 -2.99 15.10 10.23
C THR A 110 -2.78 14.30 8.93
N GLN A 111 -3.72 13.42 8.56
CA GLN A 111 -3.74 12.79 7.23
C GLN A 111 -4.22 13.79 6.14
N ASN A 112 -4.84 14.89 6.58
CA ASN A 112 -5.52 15.88 5.76
C ASN A 112 -4.65 17.11 5.43
N ILE A 113 -3.34 16.94 5.26
CA ILE A 113 -2.45 18.04 4.91
C ILE A 113 -2.80 18.49 3.47
N HIS A 114 -3.56 19.59 3.42
CA HIS A 114 -4.21 20.22 2.29
C HIS A 114 -3.40 20.26 0.98
N LEU A 115 -3.73 19.35 0.06
CA LEU A 115 -3.70 19.65 -1.38
C LEU A 115 -5.11 19.90 -1.93
N TYR A 116 -6.14 19.35 -1.31
CA TYR A 116 -7.49 19.38 -1.84
C TYR A 116 -8.46 20.08 -0.88
N PRO A 117 -9.40 20.90 -1.41
CA PRO A 117 -10.46 21.52 -0.62
C PRO A 117 -11.57 20.52 -0.23
N GLU A 118 -11.47 19.26 -0.67
CA GLU A 118 -12.50 18.23 -0.58
C GLU A 118 -12.22 17.24 0.56
N ASN A 119 -13.29 16.69 1.15
CA ASN A 119 -13.21 15.62 2.15
C ASN A 119 -12.94 14.25 1.48
N ILE A 120 -11.69 14.01 1.05
CA ILE A 120 -11.31 12.75 0.37
C ILE A 120 -11.57 11.52 1.26
N GLU A 121 -11.34 11.64 2.57
CA GLU A 121 -11.57 10.58 3.56
C GLU A 121 -13.02 10.04 3.50
N CYS A 122 -14.00 10.91 3.29
CA CYS A 122 -15.40 10.55 3.20
C CYS A 122 -15.68 9.49 2.12
N PHE A 123 -14.98 9.56 0.98
CA PHE A 123 -15.14 8.62 -0.13
C PHE A 123 -14.70 7.19 0.24
N TYR A 124 -13.83 7.04 1.25
CA TYR A 124 -13.38 5.75 1.76
C TYR A 124 -14.32 5.17 2.83
N THR A 125 -15.37 5.89 3.24
CA THR A 125 -16.36 5.35 4.18
C THR A 125 -17.25 4.29 3.53
N LYS A 126 -17.60 3.24 4.29
CA LYS A 126 -18.53 2.20 3.82
C LYS A 126 -19.91 2.77 3.46
N GLU A 127 -20.37 3.80 4.17
CA GLU A 127 -21.66 4.43 3.90
C GLU A 127 -21.67 5.10 2.52
N HIS A 128 -20.62 5.84 2.19
CA HIS A 128 -20.44 6.42 0.85
C HIS A 128 -20.38 5.32 -0.20
N GLN A 129 -19.52 4.32 -0.01
CA GLN A 129 -19.31 3.27 -1.00
C GLN A 129 -20.58 2.45 -1.24
N ALA A 130 -21.32 2.06 -0.19
CA ALA A 130 -22.58 1.34 -0.33
C ALA A 130 -23.61 2.15 -1.14
N ALA A 131 -23.70 3.46 -0.88
CA ALA A 131 -24.52 4.34 -1.70
C ALA A 131 -24.02 4.38 -3.15
N LEU A 132 -22.72 4.64 -3.38
CA LEU A 132 -22.13 4.74 -4.72
C LEU A 132 -22.37 3.46 -5.53
N PHE A 133 -22.14 2.29 -4.92
CA PHE A 133 -22.37 0.99 -5.53
C PHE A 133 -23.85 0.71 -5.82
N LYS A 134 -24.76 1.13 -4.94
CA LYS A 134 -26.20 1.08 -5.21
C LYS A 134 -26.57 1.89 -6.45
N TYR A 135 -26.09 3.13 -6.54
CA TYR A 135 -26.61 4.12 -7.50
C TYR A 135 -25.90 4.09 -8.86
N ILE A 136 -24.59 3.84 -8.87
CA ILE A 136 -23.78 3.83 -10.10
C ILE A 136 -23.64 2.42 -10.64
N TYR A 137 -23.36 1.45 -9.77
CA TYR A 137 -23.05 0.06 -10.17
C TYR A 137 -24.22 -0.91 -10.00
N ASN A 138 -25.37 -0.45 -9.49
CA ASN A 138 -26.57 -1.25 -9.25
C ASN A 138 -26.29 -2.51 -8.41
N ASN A 139 -25.42 -2.41 -7.40
CA ASN A 139 -24.97 -3.54 -6.58
C ASN A 139 -24.57 -3.12 -5.15
N GLU A 140 -25.54 -2.79 -4.29
CA GLU A 140 -25.24 -2.34 -2.92
C GLU A 140 -24.65 -3.44 -2.03
N ASP A 141 -24.98 -4.71 -2.29
CA ASP A 141 -24.53 -5.87 -1.52
C ASP A 141 -23.04 -6.19 -1.73
N ALA A 142 -22.39 -5.56 -2.73
CA ALA A 142 -20.95 -5.64 -2.93
C ALA A 142 -20.16 -5.03 -1.77
N ILE A 143 -20.75 -4.09 -1.01
CA ILE A 143 -20.09 -3.40 0.09
C ILE A 143 -20.51 -4.02 1.43
N THR A 144 -19.55 -4.63 2.12
CA THR A 144 -19.73 -5.33 3.39
C THR A 144 -18.61 -5.01 4.37
N ASP A 145 -18.65 -5.56 5.59
CA ASP A 145 -17.54 -5.41 6.56
C ASP A 145 -16.23 -6.08 6.11
N SER A 146 -16.33 -7.05 5.21
CA SER A 146 -15.20 -7.75 4.59
C SER A 146 -14.84 -7.21 3.21
N SER A 147 -15.76 -6.54 2.52
CA SER A 147 -15.57 -6.02 1.16
C SER A 147 -15.84 -4.53 1.09
N PHE A 148 -14.78 -3.74 1.09
CA PHE A 148 -14.84 -2.32 0.80
C PHE A 148 -13.44 -1.85 0.42
N LEU A 149 -13.38 -0.71 -0.27
CA LEU A 149 -12.14 -0.06 -0.63
C LEU A 149 -11.62 0.73 0.58
N THR A 150 -10.33 0.56 0.84
CA THR A 150 -9.59 1.18 1.93
C THR A 150 -8.50 2.09 1.38
N GLU A 151 -7.96 2.92 2.25
CA GLU A 151 -6.79 3.75 1.97
C GLU A 151 -5.55 2.86 1.84
N GLY A 152 -5.20 2.53 0.60
CA GLY A 152 -4.05 1.70 0.28
C GLY A 152 -2.81 2.55 0.02
N TYR A 153 -1.83 2.47 0.91
CA TYR A 153 -0.58 3.23 0.80
C TYR A 153 0.34 2.62 -0.26
N LEU A 154 0.88 3.44 -1.16
CA LEU A 154 1.90 2.99 -2.12
C LEU A 154 3.30 2.99 -1.50
N ALA A 155 3.68 4.04 -0.79
CA ALA A 155 4.78 4.04 0.17
C ALA A 155 4.20 3.88 1.58
N SER A 156 4.57 2.80 2.28
CA SER A 156 4.03 2.51 3.61
C SER A 156 4.75 3.35 4.66
N ASN A 157 4.05 3.80 5.71
CA ASN A 157 4.72 4.44 6.85
C ASN A 157 5.77 3.51 7.48
N SER A 158 5.54 2.20 7.44
CA SER A 158 6.46 1.18 7.98
C SER A 158 7.74 1.03 7.15
N ASP A 159 7.81 1.63 5.95
CA ASP A 159 9.02 1.64 5.12
C ASP A 159 10.06 2.69 5.59
N PHE A 160 9.70 3.51 6.59
CA PHE A 160 10.54 4.61 7.10
C PHE A 160 10.70 4.55 8.61
N SER A 161 11.92 4.74 9.10
CA SER A 161 12.16 4.84 10.54
C SER A 161 11.87 6.25 11.07
N GLU A 162 12.11 7.29 10.27
CA GLU A 162 12.01 8.66 10.76
C GLU A 162 10.58 9.19 10.73
N ASN A 163 10.12 9.70 11.88
CA ASN A 163 8.75 10.19 12.11
C ASN A 163 8.20 11.09 10.99
N TYR A 164 9.02 11.99 10.46
CA TYR A 164 8.59 12.94 9.44
C TYR A 164 8.39 12.30 8.06
N LYS A 165 9.13 11.23 7.74
CA LYS A 165 8.94 10.44 6.53
C LYS A 165 7.69 9.59 6.67
N GLN A 166 7.48 8.98 7.84
CA GLN A 166 6.24 8.27 8.17
C GLN A 166 5.02 9.17 8.03
N LEU A 167 5.01 10.36 8.64
CA LEU A 167 3.93 11.33 8.46
C LEU A 167 3.76 11.75 6.98
N GLY A 168 4.85 11.73 6.22
CA GLY A 168 4.88 12.00 4.78
C GLY A 168 4.14 10.98 3.92
N THR A 169 3.78 9.80 4.44
CA THR A 169 3.04 8.80 3.66
C THR A 169 1.53 8.99 3.71
N PHE A 170 1.03 9.83 4.62
CA PHE A 170 -0.41 10.00 4.87
C PHE A 170 -1.10 10.99 3.95
N PHE A 171 -0.36 11.62 3.02
CA PHE A 171 -1.00 12.42 1.99
C PHE A 171 -1.79 11.52 1.04
N TYR A 172 -3.03 11.90 0.71
CA TYR A 172 -3.85 11.17 -0.27
C TYR A 172 -3.21 11.03 -1.66
N ALA A 173 -2.22 11.87 -2.01
CA ALA A 173 -1.44 11.68 -3.23
C ALA A 173 -0.56 10.41 -3.22
N ASN A 174 -0.31 9.80 -2.07
CA ASN A 174 0.36 8.50 -1.90
C ASN A 174 -0.63 7.33 -1.70
N ILE A 175 -1.93 7.64 -1.59
CA ILE A 175 -2.98 6.68 -1.28
C ILE A 175 -3.75 6.35 -2.56
N THR A 176 -4.03 5.07 -2.78
CA THR A 176 -4.88 4.58 -3.85
C THR A 176 -5.99 3.69 -3.29
N PRO A 177 -7.20 3.67 -3.88
CA PRO A 177 -8.24 2.76 -3.45
C PRO A 177 -7.81 1.30 -3.60
N GLN A 178 -7.80 0.55 -2.50
CA GLN A 178 -7.49 -0.87 -2.50
C GLN A 178 -8.56 -1.66 -1.79
N TRP A 179 -8.98 -2.80 -2.36
CA TRP A 179 -9.89 -3.70 -1.65
C TRP A 179 -9.26 -4.12 -0.34
N LYS A 180 -10.03 -4.06 0.76
CA LYS A 180 -9.54 -4.37 2.12
C LYS A 180 -8.77 -5.69 2.17
N SER A 181 -9.27 -6.73 1.52
CA SER A 181 -8.63 -8.06 1.46
C SER A 181 -7.27 -8.03 0.75
N ILE A 182 -7.11 -7.18 -0.27
CA ILE A 182 -5.84 -7.01 -1.00
C ILE A 182 -4.85 -6.20 -0.16
N ASN A 183 -5.29 -5.07 0.39
CA ASN A 183 -4.48 -4.17 1.21
C ASN A 183 -3.92 -4.90 2.46
N GLN A 184 -4.79 -5.64 3.17
CA GLN A 184 -4.44 -6.31 4.42
C GLN A 184 -3.72 -7.66 4.24
N HIS A 185 -3.60 -8.17 3.01
CA HIS A 185 -3.00 -9.48 2.76
C HIS A 185 -1.91 -9.42 1.68
N ALA A 186 -2.26 -9.57 0.40
CA ALA A 186 -1.28 -9.71 -0.67
C ALA A 186 -0.35 -8.49 -0.79
N TRP A 187 -0.90 -7.27 -0.65
CA TRP A 187 -0.09 -6.05 -0.63
C TRP A 187 0.80 -5.98 0.61
N ALA A 188 0.24 -6.18 1.80
CA ALA A 188 1.01 -6.19 3.06
C ALA A 188 2.15 -7.23 3.07
N LEU A 189 1.95 -8.40 2.45
CA LEU A 189 2.99 -9.43 2.29
C LEU A 189 4.15 -8.96 1.40
N ILE A 190 3.84 -8.30 0.27
CA ILE A 190 4.86 -7.69 -0.60
C ILE A 190 5.69 -6.68 0.20
N GLU A 191 5.03 -5.76 0.91
CA GLU A 191 5.73 -4.73 1.67
C GLU A 191 6.59 -5.31 2.79
N SER A 192 6.05 -6.26 3.54
CA SER A 192 6.76 -6.92 4.65
C SER A 192 7.98 -7.71 4.17
N ALA A 193 7.86 -8.41 3.03
CA ALA A 193 8.98 -9.15 2.46
C ALA A 193 10.10 -8.23 1.99
N ILE A 194 9.76 -7.10 1.34
CA ILE A 194 10.74 -6.08 0.91
C ILE A 194 11.48 -5.50 2.12
N ARG A 195 10.75 -5.09 3.17
CA ARG A 195 11.35 -4.56 4.40
C ARG A 195 12.25 -5.59 5.07
N SER A 196 11.79 -6.83 5.15
CA SER A 196 12.58 -7.93 5.72
C SER A 196 13.90 -8.14 4.96
N TYR A 197 13.89 -8.04 3.63
CA TYR A 197 15.12 -8.07 2.83
C TYR A 197 16.06 -6.92 3.18
N ALA A 198 15.54 -5.69 3.21
CA ALA A 198 16.34 -4.49 3.52
C ALA A 198 16.98 -4.62 4.91
N ILE A 199 16.19 -4.95 5.93
CA ILE A 199 16.62 -5.13 7.33
C ILE A 199 17.66 -6.23 7.45
N TYR A 200 17.41 -7.38 6.83
CA TYR A 200 18.30 -8.54 6.91
C TYR A 200 19.66 -8.26 6.26
N THR A 201 19.65 -7.61 5.10
CA THR A 201 20.89 -7.30 4.36
C THR A 201 21.58 -6.04 4.86
N GLY A 202 20.89 -5.21 5.66
CA GLY A 202 21.37 -3.89 6.07
C GLY A 202 21.59 -2.95 4.88
N ARG A 203 20.79 -3.09 3.82
CA ARG A 203 20.94 -2.32 2.58
C ARG A 203 19.82 -1.29 2.42
N THR A 204 20.16 -0.18 1.76
CA THR A 204 19.19 0.79 1.25
C THR A 204 18.66 0.33 -0.10
N LEU A 205 17.34 0.27 -0.24
CA LEU A 205 16.66 -0.04 -1.50
C LEU A 205 16.08 1.22 -2.11
N GLU A 206 16.30 1.44 -3.40
CA GLU A 206 15.48 2.35 -4.19
C GLU A 206 14.15 1.65 -4.49
N ALA A 207 13.05 2.22 -4.04
CA ALA A 207 11.72 1.66 -4.17
C ALA A 207 10.81 2.51 -5.04
N TYR A 208 9.96 1.83 -5.79
CA TYR A 208 9.00 2.42 -6.71
C TYR A 208 7.68 1.70 -6.52
N ALA A 209 6.57 2.42 -6.49
CA ALA A 209 5.26 1.78 -6.49
C ALA A 209 4.28 2.58 -7.33
N GLY A 210 3.22 1.96 -7.83
CA GLY A 210 2.25 2.67 -8.65
C GLY A 210 1.03 1.85 -8.97
N THR A 211 0.21 2.44 -9.83
CA THR A 211 -1.06 1.86 -10.26
C THR A 211 -1.04 1.64 -11.77
N HIS A 212 -1.81 0.66 -12.24
CA HIS A 212 -2.00 0.41 -13.66
C HIS A 212 -3.43 -0.07 -13.97
N GLY A 213 -3.95 0.38 -15.12
CA GLY A 213 -5.31 0.09 -15.54
C GLY A 213 -6.38 0.68 -14.62
N GLN A 214 -7.62 0.24 -14.82
CA GLN A 214 -8.77 0.62 -14.00
C GLN A 214 -9.63 -0.61 -13.75
N ALA A 215 -9.98 -0.86 -12.48
CA ALA A 215 -10.87 -1.92 -12.07
C ALA A 215 -12.29 -1.66 -12.59
N LEU A 216 -13.08 -2.73 -12.71
CA LEU A 216 -14.46 -2.65 -13.18
C LEU A 216 -15.42 -3.14 -12.09
N ALA A 217 -16.56 -2.48 -11.97
CA ALA A 217 -17.71 -2.95 -11.21
C ALA A 217 -18.92 -3.02 -12.15
N GLY A 218 -19.56 -4.19 -12.25
CA GLY A 218 -20.67 -4.39 -13.20
C GLY A 218 -20.29 -4.15 -14.68
N GLY A 219 -19.01 -4.33 -15.03
CA GLY A 219 -18.49 -4.06 -16.39
C GLY A 219 -18.22 -2.58 -16.69
N GLN A 220 -18.38 -1.67 -15.72
CA GLN A 220 -18.11 -0.25 -15.86
C GLN A 220 -16.87 0.18 -15.06
N PRO A 221 -16.14 1.22 -15.50
CA PRO A 221 -15.00 1.75 -14.76
C PRO A 221 -15.34 2.14 -13.32
N LEU A 222 -14.56 1.61 -12.37
CA LEU A 222 -14.77 1.83 -10.94
C LEU A 222 -14.06 3.10 -10.47
N PHE A 223 -14.82 3.97 -9.79
CA PHE A 223 -14.39 5.22 -9.18
C PHE A 223 -14.91 5.27 -7.73
N LEU A 224 -14.23 6.03 -6.87
CA LEU A 224 -14.73 6.36 -5.52
C LEU A 224 -15.52 7.67 -5.47
N THR A 225 -15.75 8.32 -6.60
CA THR A 225 -16.63 9.48 -6.70
C THR A 225 -17.67 9.29 -7.80
N ASP A 226 -18.79 9.99 -7.68
CA ASP A 226 -19.86 10.02 -8.67
C ASP A 226 -19.51 10.87 -9.91
N ASP A 227 -18.53 11.77 -9.79
CA ASP A 227 -18.04 12.64 -10.86
C ASP A 227 -16.86 12.05 -11.67
N GLY A 228 -16.47 10.81 -11.41
CA GLY A 228 -15.46 10.08 -12.20
C GLY A 228 -14.01 10.39 -11.81
N ARG A 229 -13.75 10.73 -10.55
CA ARG A 229 -12.42 10.91 -9.96
C ARG A 229 -12.15 9.81 -8.92
N LEU A 230 -10.92 9.76 -8.41
CA LEU A 230 -10.42 8.63 -7.60
C LEU A 230 -10.70 7.27 -8.27
N PRO A 231 -10.14 7.01 -9.47
CA PRO A 231 -10.28 5.72 -10.11
C PRO A 231 -9.63 4.61 -9.26
N VAL A 232 -10.28 3.45 -9.22
CA VAL A 232 -9.72 2.25 -8.60
C VAL A 232 -8.83 1.55 -9.62
N ALA A 233 -7.55 1.35 -9.31
CA ALA A 233 -6.63 0.67 -10.21
C ALA A 233 -6.98 -0.81 -10.33
N ALA A 234 -6.80 -1.41 -11.51
CA ALA A 234 -6.92 -2.87 -11.67
C ALA A 234 -5.68 -3.60 -11.11
N TRP A 235 -4.51 -2.97 -11.25
CA TRP A 235 -3.24 -3.52 -10.83
C TRP A 235 -2.46 -2.52 -9.97
N LEU A 236 -1.86 -3.03 -8.91
CA LEU A 236 -0.86 -2.35 -8.11
C LEU A 236 0.49 -2.98 -8.42
N TRP A 237 1.55 -2.18 -8.39
CA TRP A 237 2.90 -2.71 -8.54
C TRP A 237 3.87 -2.04 -7.57
N LYS A 238 4.87 -2.79 -7.14
CA LYS A 238 6.00 -2.31 -6.31
C LYS A 238 7.29 -2.93 -6.82
N ALA A 239 8.30 -2.12 -7.07
CA ALA A 239 9.61 -2.53 -7.56
C ALA A 239 10.71 -2.01 -6.65
N VAL A 240 11.76 -2.79 -6.49
CA VAL A 240 12.93 -2.42 -5.69
C VAL A 240 14.22 -2.68 -6.44
N VAL A 241 15.18 -1.78 -6.24
CA VAL A 241 16.54 -1.86 -6.76
C VAL A 241 17.51 -1.80 -5.59
N ASP A 242 18.33 -2.83 -5.46
CA ASP A 242 19.50 -2.84 -4.61
C ASP A 242 20.73 -2.50 -5.47
N ARG A 243 21.15 -1.23 -5.41
CA ARG A 243 22.32 -0.74 -6.17
C ARG A 243 23.61 -1.43 -5.74
N SER A 244 23.73 -1.82 -4.48
CA SER A 244 24.91 -2.51 -3.96
C SER A 244 25.03 -3.93 -4.53
N ALA A 245 23.89 -4.58 -4.81
CA ALA A 245 23.84 -5.86 -5.50
C ALA A 245 23.86 -5.77 -7.03
N GLY A 246 23.61 -4.59 -7.61
CA GLY A 246 23.33 -4.44 -9.04
C GLY A 246 22.11 -5.24 -9.49
N ALA A 247 21.11 -5.36 -8.60
CA ALA A 247 19.98 -6.26 -8.80
C ALA A 247 18.65 -5.63 -8.36
N GLY A 248 17.54 -6.09 -8.93
CA GLY A 248 16.20 -5.60 -8.64
C GLY A 248 15.11 -6.59 -9.00
N ILE A 249 13.92 -6.36 -8.45
CA ILE A 249 12.73 -7.19 -8.67
C ILE A 249 11.48 -6.32 -8.58
N ALA A 250 10.44 -6.73 -9.29
CA ALA A 250 9.12 -6.14 -9.23
C ALA A 250 8.09 -7.15 -8.76
N PHE A 251 7.07 -6.65 -8.09
CA PHE A 251 5.88 -7.37 -7.65
C PHE A 251 4.66 -6.68 -8.24
N VAL A 252 3.71 -7.48 -8.71
CA VAL A 252 2.42 -7.01 -9.22
C VAL A 252 1.30 -7.68 -8.45
N CYS A 253 0.30 -6.90 -8.06
CA CYS A 253 -0.85 -7.34 -7.28
C CYS A 253 -2.15 -6.95 -7.99
N SER A 254 -3.06 -7.91 -8.19
CA SER A 254 -4.43 -7.65 -8.66
C SER A 254 -5.20 -6.94 -7.55
N ASN A 255 -5.84 -5.83 -7.91
CA ASN A 255 -6.73 -5.07 -7.04
C ASN A 255 -8.19 -5.31 -7.43
N ASP A 256 -8.53 -6.58 -7.64
CA ASP A 256 -9.88 -7.02 -7.95
C ASP A 256 -10.67 -7.36 -6.68
N ASP A 257 -11.99 -7.14 -6.77
CA ASP A 257 -12.96 -7.45 -5.73
C ASP A 257 -12.87 -8.94 -5.35
N PRO A 258 -12.76 -9.29 -4.05
CA PRO A 258 -12.79 -10.67 -3.60
C PRO A 258 -14.09 -11.43 -3.96
N PHE A 259 -15.19 -10.75 -4.29
CA PHE A 259 -16.49 -11.36 -4.60
C PHE A 259 -16.82 -11.45 -6.10
N GLN A 260 -15.83 -11.28 -7.00
CA GLN A 260 -16.06 -11.70 -8.39
C GLN A 260 -16.48 -13.17 -8.42
N GLU A 261 -17.57 -13.47 -9.14
CA GLU A 261 -18.19 -14.80 -9.17
C GLU A 261 -17.17 -15.93 -9.37
N GLU A 262 -17.32 -17.00 -8.59
CA GLU A 262 -16.64 -18.27 -8.83
C GLU A 262 -16.89 -18.70 -10.29
N GLY A 263 -15.90 -18.50 -11.16
CA GLY A 263 -16.04 -18.74 -12.60
C GLY A 263 -15.24 -17.78 -13.48
N THR A 264 -14.82 -16.62 -12.98
CA THR A 264 -13.81 -15.81 -13.66
C THR A 264 -12.43 -16.47 -13.49
N ALA A 265 -11.76 -16.75 -14.60
CA ALA A 265 -10.41 -17.32 -14.56
C ALA A 265 -9.51 -16.39 -13.72
N ALA A 266 -8.77 -16.96 -12.76
CA ALA A 266 -7.78 -16.22 -11.97
C ALA A 266 -7.00 -15.27 -12.87
N ALA A 267 -6.84 -14.01 -12.44
CA ALA A 267 -6.20 -12.98 -13.25
C ALA A 267 -4.84 -13.50 -13.73
N ARG A 268 -4.64 -13.52 -15.06
CA ARG A 268 -3.34 -13.87 -15.61
C ARG A 268 -2.35 -12.78 -15.21
N PRO A 269 -1.14 -13.15 -14.76
CA PRO A 269 -0.13 -12.14 -14.41
C PRO A 269 0.12 -11.26 -15.64
N PRO A 270 0.08 -9.93 -15.51
CA PRO A 270 0.32 -9.03 -16.63
C PRO A 270 1.79 -9.04 -17.06
N CYS A 271 2.70 -9.46 -16.17
CA CYS A 271 4.10 -9.70 -16.46
C CYS A 271 4.64 -10.86 -15.62
N GLY A 272 5.76 -11.43 -16.06
CA GLY A 272 6.47 -12.49 -15.33
C GLY A 272 5.66 -13.78 -15.24
N GLY A 273 5.99 -14.56 -14.21
CA GLY A 273 5.40 -15.86 -13.93
C GLY A 273 5.90 -16.41 -12.59
N PRO A 274 5.36 -17.56 -12.13
CA PRO A 274 5.77 -18.18 -10.86
C PRO A 274 7.28 -18.40 -10.77
N GLU A 275 7.93 -18.69 -11.90
CA GLU A 275 9.37 -18.90 -12.01
C GLU A 275 10.20 -17.70 -11.57
N VAL A 276 9.72 -16.46 -11.77
CA VAL A 276 10.47 -15.27 -11.34
C VAL A 276 10.52 -15.17 -9.82
N CYS A 277 9.43 -15.52 -9.14
CA CYS A 277 9.41 -15.59 -7.68
C CYS A 277 10.36 -16.69 -7.19
N VAL A 278 10.29 -17.88 -7.81
CA VAL A 278 11.15 -19.03 -7.46
C VAL A 278 12.62 -18.69 -7.68
N ASP A 279 13.00 -18.18 -8.86
CA ASP A 279 14.40 -17.87 -9.20
C ASP A 279 14.98 -16.75 -8.32
N GLY A 280 14.11 -15.86 -7.85
CA GLY A 280 14.42 -14.80 -6.91
C GLY A 280 14.34 -15.21 -5.44
N HIS A 281 13.85 -16.41 -5.11
CA HIS A 281 13.52 -16.87 -3.75
C HIS A 281 12.52 -15.95 -3.00
N TRP A 282 11.55 -15.41 -3.74
CA TRP A 282 10.46 -14.56 -3.24
C TRP A 282 9.11 -15.29 -3.15
N ASP A 283 9.12 -16.63 -3.09
CA ASP A 283 7.93 -17.48 -3.12
C ASP A 283 6.87 -17.11 -2.07
N GLY A 284 7.31 -16.69 -0.89
CA GLY A 284 6.42 -16.26 0.20
C GLY A 284 5.61 -15.00 -0.10
N VAL A 285 5.89 -14.30 -1.22
CA VAL A 285 5.12 -13.14 -1.68
C VAL A 285 4.03 -13.54 -2.68
N ALA A 286 4.15 -14.71 -3.33
CA ALA A 286 3.21 -15.16 -4.33
C ALA A 286 1.91 -15.65 -3.67
N THR A 287 0.84 -14.87 -3.80
CA THR A 287 -0.51 -15.23 -3.38
C THR A 287 -1.28 -15.69 -4.60
N ALA A 288 -1.82 -16.91 -4.57
CA ALA A 288 -2.46 -17.54 -5.72
C ALA A 288 -3.50 -16.61 -6.38
N GLY A 289 -3.27 -16.27 -7.65
CA GLY A 289 -4.16 -15.41 -8.44
C GLY A 289 -4.20 -13.93 -8.02
N LYS A 290 -3.41 -13.52 -7.04
CA LYS A 290 -3.43 -12.16 -6.48
C LYS A 290 -2.09 -11.43 -6.61
N SER A 291 -0.96 -12.06 -6.35
CA SER A 291 0.36 -11.42 -6.45
C SER A 291 1.38 -12.26 -7.20
N PHE A 292 2.25 -11.57 -7.95
CA PHE A 292 3.19 -12.15 -8.90
C PHE A 292 4.52 -11.40 -8.89
N CYS A 293 5.60 -12.03 -9.36
CA CYS A 293 6.91 -11.39 -9.51
C CYS A 293 7.22 -11.15 -10.99
N CYS A 294 7.88 -10.03 -11.26
CA CYS A 294 8.41 -9.67 -12.58
C CYS A 294 9.87 -9.21 -12.44
N THR A 295 10.66 -9.39 -13.49
CA THR A 295 11.89 -8.60 -13.64
C THR A 295 11.51 -7.13 -13.85
N LEU A 296 12.42 -6.20 -13.52
CA LEU A 296 12.18 -4.77 -13.75
C LEU A 296 11.89 -4.44 -15.22
N ARG A 297 12.59 -5.14 -16.13
CA ARG A 297 12.38 -5.02 -17.58
C ARG A 297 10.96 -5.44 -17.97
N GLN A 298 10.52 -6.62 -17.54
CA GLN A 298 9.16 -7.09 -17.83
C GLN A 298 8.10 -6.12 -17.28
N LEU A 299 8.29 -5.60 -16.07
CA LEU A 299 7.39 -4.60 -15.52
C LEU A 299 7.34 -3.32 -16.39
N ALA A 300 8.50 -2.77 -16.76
CA ALA A 300 8.59 -1.55 -17.56
C ALA A 300 8.04 -1.74 -18.99
N GLU A 301 8.23 -2.91 -19.60
CA GLU A 301 7.65 -3.24 -20.91
C GLU A 301 6.13 -3.37 -20.85
N THR A 302 5.59 -3.75 -19.69
CA THR A 302 4.15 -3.97 -19.49
C THR A 302 3.42 -2.69 -19.08
N PHE A 303 4.00 -1.90 -18.16
CA PHE A 303 3.36 -0.73 -17.55
C PHE A 303 4.12 0.56 -17.89
N PRO A 304 3.52 1.47 -18.69
CA PRO A 304 4.13 2.77 -19.01
C PRO A 304 4.45 3.61 -17.77
N GLU A 305 3.61 3.52 -16.73
CA GLU A 305 3.83 4.19 -15.45
C GLU A 305 5.11 3.70 -14.78
N ALA A 306 5.36 2.39 -14.83
CA ALA A 306 6.58 1.79 -14.30
C ALA A 306 7.80 2.13 -15.17
N ALA A 307 7.66 2.12 -16.50
CA ALA A 307 8.73 2.54 -17.41
C ALA A 307 9.21 3.96 -17.10
N ALA A 308 8.27 4.88 -16.84
CA ALA A 308 8.58 6.26 -16.49
C ALA A 308 9.21 6.37 -15.09
N ALA A 309 8.74 5.57 -14.13
CA ALA A 309 9.32 5.51 -12.80
C ALA A 309 10.78 5.00 -12.84
N LEU A 310 11.06 4.01 -13.69
CA LEU A 310 12.33 3.29 -13.79
C LEU A 310 13.29 3.86 -14.84
N ALA A 311 13.00 4.99 -15.49
CA ALA A 311 13.78 5.52 -16.62
C ALA A 311 15.29 5.80 -16.35
N GLY A 312 15.72 5.83 -15.09
CA GLY A 312 17.13 5.95 -14.67
C GLY A 312 17.74 4.68 -14.07
N VAL A 313 16.99 3.57 -14.07
CA VAL A 313 17.48 2.26 -13.61
C VAL A 313 18.12 1.56 -14.81
N GLY A 314 19.36 1.07 -14.64
CA GLY A 314 20.12 0.45 -15.72
C GLY A 314 19.41 -0.78 -16.29
N ALA A 315 19.49 -0.97 -17.61
CA ALA A 315 18.90 -2.12 -18.29
C ALA A 315 19.58 -3.46 -17.93
N ASP A 316 20.77 -3.39 -17.32
CA ASP A 316 21.62 -4.51 -16.89
C ASP A 316 21.36 -4.96 -15.44
N VAL A 317 20.39 -4.35 -14.75
CA VAL A 317 20.00 -4.76 -13.39
C VAL A 317 19.50 -6.21 -13.39
N ARG A 318 20.19 -7.05 -12.64
CA ARG A 318 19.92 -8.50 -12.55
C ARG A 318 18.71 -8.77 -11.65
N LEU A 319 18.19 -10.00 -11.70
CA LEU A 319 17.13 -10.41 -10.77
C LEU A 319 17.63 -10.38 -9.31
N LEU A 320 16.92 -9.67 -8.44
CA LEU A 320 17.22 -9.62 -7.01
C LEU A 320 16.84 -10.94 -6.33
N LYS A 321 17.84 -11.65 -5.83
CA LYS A 321 17.63 -12.88 -5.08
C LYS A 321 17.57 -12.60 -3.58
N LYS A 322 16.53 -13.09 -2.91
CA LYS A 322 16.45 -13.09 -1.46
C LYS A 322 17.49 -14.07 -0.90
N PRO A 323 18.40 -13.62 -0.02
CA PRO A 323 19.35 -14.52 0.61
C PRO A 323 18.62 -15.52 1.52
N PRO A 324 19.16 -16.73 1.70
CA PRO A 324 18.59 -17.70 2.63
C PRO A 324 18.62 -17.14 4.06
N PRO A 325 17.68 -17.55 4.92
CA PRO A 325 17.74 -17.23 6.34
C PRO A 325 19.07 -17.71 6.94
N PRO A 326 19.59 -17.02 7.97
CA PRO A 326 20.85 -17.39 8.59
C PRO A 326 20.70 -18.80 9.18
N GLN A 327 21.65 -19.68 8.88
CA GLN A 327 21.63 -21.03 9.45
C GLN A 327 21.81 -20.93 10.97
N PRO A 328 21.06 -21.71 11.77
CA PRO A 328 21.31 -21.79 13.19
C PRO A 328 22.77 -22.21 13.42
N PRO A 329 23.43 -21.70 14.48
CA PRO A 329 24.78 -22.13 14.80
C PRO A 329 24.81 -23.66 14.94
N PRO A 330 25.87 -24.32 14.44
CA PRO A 330 25.99 -25.77 14.59
C PRO A 330 25.88 -26.12 16.09
N PRO A 331 25.20 -27.23 16.43
CA PRO A 331 25.10 -27.65 17.82
C PRO A 331 26.52 -27.79 18.36
N THR A 332 26.81 -27.06 19.43
CA THR A 332 28.05 -27.17 20.17
C THR A 332 28.21 -28.65 20.51
N SER A 333 29.26 -29.28 19.99
CA SER A 333 29.57 -30.67 20.35
C SER A 333 29.58 -30.75 21.86
N ALA A 334 28.71 -31.59 22.43
CA ALA A 334 28.73 -31.87 23.85
C ALA A 334 30.16 -32.25 24.23
N GLU A 335 30.85 -31.38 24.97
CA GLU A 335 32.05 -31.78 25.68
C GLU A 335 31.64 -32.95 26.57
N SER A 336 32.33 -34.07 26.36
CA SER A 336 32.24 -35.24 27.20
C SER A 336 32.58 -34.81 28.63
N VAL A 337 31.56 -34.60 29.45
CA VAL A 337 31.74 -34.49 30.90
C VAL A 337 32.20 -35.87 31.36
N THR A 338 33.50 -35.98 31.59
CA THR A 338 34.09 -37.09 32.34
C THR A 338 33.45 -37.09 33.71
N ALA A 339 32.78 -38.19 34.04
CA ALA A 339 32.38 -38.48 35.41
C ALA A 339 33.65 -38.51 36.27
N ALA A 340 33.73 -37.56 37.21
CA ALA A 340 34.58 -37.65 38.37
C ALA A 340 33.63 -37.76 39.57
N ASP A 341 33.72 -38.90 40.22
CA ASP A 341 33.20 -39.15 41.56
C ASP A 341 33.74 -38.07 42.51
N ASP A 342 32.89 -37.57 43.42
CA ASP A 342 33.26 -37.27 44.79
C ASP A 342 31.98 -37.16 45.63
N ASP A 343 31.92 -38.07 46.61
CA ASP A 343 31.01 -38.09 47.75
C ASP A 343 31.14 -36.80 48.58
N ASP A 344 30.02 -36.29 49.12
CA ASP A 344 29.87 -36.06 50.57
C ASP A 344 28.51 -35.44 50.92
N ASP A 345 27.97 -35.95 52.03
CA ASP A 345 26.68 -35.69 52.66
C ASP A 345 26.51 -34.25 53.19
N ASP A 346 25.26 -33.75 53.26
CA ASP A 346 24.61 -33.34 54.53
C ASP A 346 23.37 -32.43 54.34
N TYR A 347 22.24 -32.92 54.87
CA TYR A 347 21.25 -32.23 55.72
C TYR A 347 20.60 -30.89 55.30
N TYR A 348 19.29 -30.89 55.00
CA TYR A 348 18.17 -30.56 55.92
C TYR A 348 16.83 -30.49 55.15
N GLU A 349 15.81 -31.11 55.74
CA GLU A 349 14.38 -30.95 55.40
C GLU A 349 13.92 -29.52 55.67
N ASP A 350 12.96 -29.03 54.86
CA ASP A 350 11.82 -28.30 55.41
C ASP A 350 10.65 -28.35 54.40
N ASP A 351 9.58 -28.99 54.86
CA ASP A 351 8.23 -28.99 54.29
C ASP A 351 7.64 -27.58 54.31
N VAL A 352 7.02 -27.14 53.19
CA VAL A 352 5.80 -26.31 53.25
C VAL A 352 4.92 -26.59 52.03
N ASP A 353 3.80 -27.25 52.29
CA ASP A 353 2.60 -27.28 51.46
C ASP A 353 2.05 -25.86 51.24
N ILE A 354 1.69 -25.50 50.00
CA ILE A 354 0.59 -24.56 49.76
C ILE A 354 -0.28 -25.08 48.60
N ASP A 355 -1.51 -25.40 49.00
CA ASP A 355 -2.65 -25.85 48.22
C ASP A 355 -3.12 -24.86 47.13
N GLU A 356 -3.81 -25.46 46.17
CA GLU A 356 -4.76 -24.87 45.21
C GLU A 356 -5.89 -24.09 45.90
N GLU A 357 -6.36 -23.00 45.26
CA GLU A 357 -7.79 -22.64 45.08
C GLU A 357 -7.85 -21.45 44.10
N ALA A 358 -8.34 -21.59 42.86
CA ALA A 358 -9.74 -21.59 42.43
C ALA A 358 -10.49 -20.24 42.54
N ALA A 359 -10.70 -19.62 41.36
CA ALA A 359 -11.88 -18.88 40.86
C ALA A 359 -12.68 -17.93 41.77
N LYS A 360 -12.90 -16.68 41.30
CA LYS A 360 -14.24 -16.15 40.93
C LYS A 360 -14.22 -14.72 40.35
N ASP A 361 -15.09 -14.58 39.36
CA ASP A 361 -15.88 -13.43 38.87
C ASP A 361 -15.74 -12.06 39.56
N ASP A 362 -15.60 -11.01 38.74
CA ASP A 362 -16.59 -9.94 38.54
C ASP A 362 -16.38 -9.21 37.19
#